data_AF-A0A646IM12-F1
#
_entry.id   AF-A0A646IM12-F1
#
_cell.length_a   1.000
_cell.length_b   1.000
_cell.length_c   1.000
_cell.angle_alpha   90.00
_cell.angle_beta   90.00
_cell.angle_gamma   90.00
#
_symmetry.space_group_name_H-M   'P 1'
#
loop_
_entity.id
_entity.type
_entity.pdbx_description
1 polymer ?
#
loop_
_entity_poly.entity_id
_entity_poly.type
_entity_poly.pdbx_seq_one_letter_code
_entity_poly.pdbx_strand_id
1 'polypeptide(L)'
;MVIAKEPVPGRVKTRLTPPYTPRQAARLAEASLTDTLRTGLRIPARRRVLALAGRPGPWLPPGWEVVPQGTGGLDERIATALTRCSGPTLLLGMDTPQITPE
;
A
#
# COMPACT_ATOMS: atom_id res chain seq x y z
N MET A 1 5.84 -6.81 3.39
CA MET A 1 5.70 -5.97 2.18
C MET A 1 4.28 -5.44 2.12
N VAL A 2 4.11 -4.20 1.67
CA VAL A 2 2.79 -3.62 1.36
C VAL A 2 2.68 -3.44 -0.15
N ILE A 3 1.54 -3.81 -0.73
CA ILE A 3 1.22 -3.54 -2.13
C ILE A 3 0.15 -2.44 -2.21
N ALA A 4 0.45 -1.36 -2.93
CA ALA A 4 -0.38 -0.15 -2.90
C ALA A 4 -0.46 0.56 -4.25
N LYS A 5 -1.48 1.40 -4.38
CA LYS A 5 -1.58 2.42 -5.43
C LYS A 5 -1.48 3.79 -4.79
N GLU A 6 -0.89 4.73 -5.50
CA GLU A 6 -0.90 6.14 -5.12
C GLU A 6 -2.36 6.62 -4.91
N PRO A 7 -2.68 7.24 -3.76
CA PRO A 7 -4.02 7.76 -3.44
C PRO A 7 -4.47 8.94 -4.32
N VAL A 8 -4.71 8.71 -5.61
CA VAL A 8 -5.13 9.75 -6.55
C VAL A 8 -6.67 9.77 -6.69
N PRO A 9 -7.33 10.94 -6.55
CA PRO A 9 -8.76 11.09 -6.80
C PRO A 9 -9.19 10.48 -8.15
N GLY A 10 -10.23 9.65 -8.13
CA GLY A 10 -10.76 8.99 -9.33
C GLY A 10 -9.96 7.76 -9.79
N ARG A 11 -8.82 7.42 -9.16
CA ARG A 11 -8.01 6.24 -9.49
C ARG A 11 -8.03 5.17 -8.40
N VAL A 12 -8.31 5.56 -7.16
CA VAL A 12 -8.46 4.65 -6.01
C VAL A 12 -9.88 4.73 -5.46
N LYS A 13 -10.33 3.65 -4.83
CA LYS A 13 -11.62 3.59 -4.12
C LYS A 13 -12.82 4.07 -4.94
N THR A 14 -12.81 3.82 -6.25
CA THR A 14 -13.89 4.25 -7.16
C THR A 14 -15.26 3.68 -6.80
N ARG A 15 -15.30 2.51 -6.15
CA ARG A 15 -16.53 1.90 -5.63
C ARG A 15 -17.15 2.65 -4.43
N LEU A 16 -16.43 3.59 -3.82
CA LEU A 16 -16.96 4.45 -2.74
C LEU A 16 -17.68 5.70 -3.28
N THR A 17 -17.65 5.92 -4.59
CA THR A 17 -18.39 6.98 -5.28
C THR A 17 -19.67 6.37 -5.87
N PRO A 18 -20.86 6.99 -5.70
CA PRO A 18 -21.10 8.37 -5.32
C PRO A 18 -21.18 8.76 -3.82
N PRO A 19 -21.32 7.86 -2.81
CA PRO A 19 -21.42 8.30 -1.41
C PRO A 19 -20.29 9.25 -0.96
N TYR A 20 -19.10 9.05 -1.52
CA TYR A 20 -17.97 9.96 -1.40
C TYR A 20 -17.62 10.59 -2.75
N THR A 21 -17.25 11.87 -2.73
CA THR A 21 -16.56 12.51 -3.86
C THR A 21 -15.24 11.79 -4.15
N PRO A 22 -14.72 11.83 -5.39
CA PRO A 22 -13.42 11.24 -5.71
C PRO A 22 -12.28 11.71 -4.80
N ARG A 23 -12.32 12.97 -4.34
CA ARG A 23 -11.35 13.53 -3.39
C ARG A 23 -11.50 12.93 -2.00
N GLN A 24 -12.73 12.77 -1.50
CA GLN A 24 -12.97 12.12 -0.21
C GLN A 24 -12.56 10.64 -0.24
N ALA A 25 -12.87 9.93 -1.32
CA ALA A 25 -12.48 8.52 -1.49
C ALA A 25 -10.95 8.35 -1.51
N ALA A 26 -10.22 9.24 -2.19
CA ALA A 26 -8.76 9.26 -2.17
C ALA A 26 -8.19 9.61 -0.80
N ARG A 27 -8.77 10.58 -0.08
CA ARG A 27 -8.36 10.90 1.30
C ARG A 27 -8.53 9.71 2.25
N LEU A 28 -9.61 8.94 2.09
CA LEU A 28 -9.81 7.73 2.87
C LEU A 28 -8.77 6.66 2.53
N ALA A 29 -8.47 6.45 1.25
CA ALA A 29 -7.41 5.54 0.81
C ALA A 29 -6.04 5.95 1.34
N GLU A 30 -5.73 7.25 1.35
CA GLU A 30 -4.50 7.81 1.90
C GLU A 30 -4.39 7.56 3.39
N ALA A 31 -5.46 7.83 4.16
CA ALA A 31 -5.50 7.56 5.59
C ALA A 31 -5.31 6.05 5.88
N SER A 32 -6.05 5.18 5.18
CA SER A 32 -5.92 3.73 5.33
C SER A 32 -4.51 3.21 5.03
N LEU A 33 -3.89 3.72 3.95
CA LEU A 33 -2.53 3.35 3.59
C LEU A 33 -1.53 3.88 4.63
N THR A 34 -1.67 5.12 5.07
CA THR A 34 -0.79 5.73 6.09
C THR A 34 -0.81 4.92 7.38
N ASP A 35 -1.99 4.55 7.86
CA ASP A 35 -2.14 3.77 9.08
C ASP A 35 -1.58 2.35 8.91
N THR A 36 -1.85 1.70 7.78
CA THR A 36 -1.24 0.40 7.44
C THR A 36 0.29 0.46 7.44
N LEU A 37 0.87 1.50 6.85
CA LEU A 37 2.33 1.68 6.78
C LEU A 37 2.93 1.97 8.15
N ARG A 38 2.27 2.79 8.98
CA ARG A 38 2.69 3.07 10.36
C ARG A 38 2.65 1.80 11.22
N THR A 39 1.61 0.99 11.12
CA THR A 39 1.55 -0.30 11.81
C THR A 39 2.64 -1.24 11.31
N GLY A 40 2.88 -1.30 9.99
CA GLY A 40 3.95 -2.12 9.41
C GLY A 40 5.37 -1.75 9.89
N LEU A 41 5.61 -0.51 10.30
CA LEU A 41 6.87 -0.12 10.93
C LEU A 41 7.08 -0.78 12.30
N ARG A 42 5.98 -1.09 13.02
CA ARG A 42 6.01 -1.72 14.34
C ARG A 42 6.11 -3.24 14.28
N ILE A 43 5.75 -3.86 13.15
CA ILE A 43 5.88 -5.32 12.95
C ILE A 43 7.38 -5.68 12.87
N PRO A 44 7.86 -6.70 13.60
CA PRO A 44 9.23 -7.20 13.48
C PRO A 44 9.52 -7.71 12.05
N ALA A 45 10.32 -6.95 11.30
CA ALA A 45 10.71 -7.30 9.94
C ALA A 45 12.12 -6.77 9.63
N ARG A 46 12.94 -7.62 8.98
CA ARG A 46 14.29 -7.23 8.52
C ARG A 46 14.25 -6.21 7.39
N ARG A 47 13.25 -6.31 6.51
CA ARG A 47 13.04 -5.42 5.36
C ARG A 47 11.57 -5.06 5.25
N ARG A 48 11.29 -3.82 4.87
CA ARG A 48 9.94 -3.28 4.67
C ARG A 48 9.85 -2.68 3.28
N VAL A 49 9.23 -3.42 2.37
CA VAL A 49 9.09 -3.04 0.96
C VAL A 49 7.68 -2.53 0.70
N LEU A 50 7.56 -1.39 0.03
CA LEU A 50 6.33 -0.84 -0.51
C LEU A 50 6.34 -0.99 -2.04
N ALA A 51 5.58 -1.95 -2.56
CA ALA A 51 5.37 -2.12 -3.99
C ALA A 51 4.26 -1.17 -4.46
N LEU A 52 4.66 -0.05 -5.04
CA LEU A 52 3.79 1.09 -5.34
C LEU A 52 3.50 1.24 -6.84
N ALA A 53 2.22 1.37 -7.19
CA ALA A 53 1.80 1.87 -8.49
C ALA A 53 1.49 3.37 -8.40
N GLY A 54 2.32 4.19 -9.04
CA GLY A 54 2.29 5.65 -8.92
C GLY A 54 3.50 6.16 -8.17
N ARG A 55 3.39 7.33 -7.54
CA ARG A 55 4.49 8.02 -6.85
C ARG A 55 4.28 8.03 -5.34
N PRO A 56 5.37 7.95 -4.53
CA PRO A 56 5.27 8.19 -3.11
C PRO A 56 4.85 9.64 -2.85
N GLY A 57 4.18 9.87 -1.72
CA GLY A 57 3.72 11.19 -1.30
C GLY A 57 3.96 11.45 0.19
N PRO A 58 3.48 12.58 0.73
CA PRO A 58 3.66 12.94 2.14
C PRO A 58 3.02 11.96 3.14
N TRP A 59 2.14 11.07 2.67
CA TRP A 59 1.55 9.97 3.41
C TRP A 59 2.52 8.81 3.72
N LEU A 60 3.67 8.74 3.04
CA LEU A 60 4.65 7.66 3.23
C LEU A 60 5.60 8.00 4.38
N PRO A 61 5.56 7.29 5.52
CA PRO A 61 6.57 7.46 6.55
C PRO A 61 7.94 6.93 6.10
N PRO A 62 9.06 7.45 6.64
CA PRO A 62 10.39 6.89 6.39
C PRO A 62 10.49 5.44 6.89
N GLY A 63 11.48 4.70 6.40
CA GLY A 63 11.71 3.30 6.78
C GLY A 63 11.10 2.24 5.85
N TRP A 64 10.52 2.67 4.73
CA TRP A 64 10.06 1.81 3.64
C TRP A 64 10.97 1.92 2.41
N GLU A 65 11.34 0.78 1.85
CA GLU A 65 11.96 0.68 0.53
C GLU A 65 10.85 0.69 -0.52
N VAL A 66 10.76 1.77 -1.30
CA VAL A 66 9.73 1.91 -2.35
C VAL A 66 10.24 1.27 -3.64
N VAL A 67 9.48 0.32 -4.16
CA VAL A 67 9.76 -0.34 -5.44
C VAL A 67 8.56 -0.21 -6.37
N PRO A 68 8.74 -0.21 -7.70
CA PRO A 68 7.62 -0.25 -8.63
C PRO A 68 6.78 -1.53 -8.40
N GLN A 69 5.45 -1.38 -8.39
CA GLN A 69 4.52 -2.52 -8.28
C GLN A 69 4.58 -3.47 -9.48
N GLY A 70 5.07 -2.99 -10.63
CA GLY A 70 5.02 -3.72 -11.89
C GLY A 70 3.72 -3.50 -12.66
N THR A 71 3.62 -4.16 -13.80
CA THR A 71 2.47 -4.11 -14.72
C THR A 71 1.67 -5.40 -14.67
N GLY A 72 0.52 -5.41 -15.34
CA GLY A 72 -0.29 -6.63 -15.49
C GLY A 72 -1.34 -6.85 -14.41
N GLY A 73 -1.78 -8.10 -14.29
CA GLY A 73 -2.78 -8.58 -13.34
C GLY A 73 -2.39 -8.34 -11.88
N LEU A 74 -3.31 -8.59 -10.94
CA LEU A 74 -2.96 -8.48 -9.51
C LEU A 74 -1.96 -9.56 -9.10
N ASP A 75 -2.19 -10.79 -9.55
CA ASP A 75 -1.31 -11.95 -9.41
C ASP A 75 0.10 -11.68 -9.97
N GLU A 76 0.22 -11.16 -11.18
CA GLU A 76 1.51 -10.84 -11.81
C GLU A 76 2.28 -9.77 -11.03
N ARG A 77 1.55 -8.75 -10.55
CA ARG A 77 2.13 -7.68 -9.72
C ARG A 77 2.56 -8.18 -8.34
N ILE A 78 1.79 -9.08 -7.72
CA ILE A 78 2.18 -9.73 -6.47
C ILE A 78 3.43 -10.58 -6.69
N ALA A 79 3.46 -11.42 -7.73
CA ALA A 79 4.61 -12.24 -8.06
C ALA A 79 5.86 -11.38 -8.28
N THR A 80 5.74 -10.32 -9.09
CA THR A 80 6.81 -9.34 -9.32
C THR A 80 7.29 -8.71 -8.03
N ALA A 81 6.38 -8.26 -7.16
CA ALA A 81 6.75 -7.66 -5.88
C ALA A 81 7.46 -8.65 -4.95
N LEU A 82 7.03 -9.92 -4.93
CA LEU A 82 7.64 -10.97 -4.12
C LEU A 82 9.08 -11.28 -4.56
N THR A 83 9.42 -11.11 -5.84
CA THR A 83 10.83 -11.24 -6.30
C THR A 83 11.79 -10.23 -5.65
N ARG A 84 11.27 -9.14 -5.05
CA ARG A 84 12.06 -8.14 -4.32
C ARG A 84 12.33 -8.53 -2.87
N CYS A 85 11.66 -9.56 -2.37
CA CYS A 85 11.78 -10.06 -1.01
C CYS A 85 12.56 -11.37 -0.98
N SER A 86 13.27 -11.62 0.12
CA SER A 86 13.97 -12.88 0.36
C SER A 86 13.48 -13.49 1.68
N GLY A 87 13.25 -14.80 1.68
CA GLY A 87 12.73 -15.54 2.83
C GLY A 87 11.22 -15.34 3.09
N PRO A 88 10.73 -15.79 4.26
CA PRO A 88 9.33 -15.67 4.63
C PRO A 88 8.83 -14.24 4.52
N THR A 89 7.73 -14.03 3.79
CA THR A 89 7.22 -12.71 3.47
C THR A 89 5.75 -12.59 3.85
N LEU A 90 5.45 -11.61 4.70
CA LEU A 90 4.08 -11.14 4.93
C LEU A 90 3.71 -10.12 3.84
N LEU A 91 2.61 -10.37 3.13
CA LEU A 91 2.03 -9.44 2.16
C LEU A 91 0.80 -8.75 2.78
N LEU A 92 0.79 -7.43 2.78
CA LEU A 92 -0.32 -6.61 3.22
C LEU A 92 -0.86 -5.78 2.05
N GLY A 93 -2.19 -5.66 1.96
CA GLY A 93 -2.83 -4.71 1.06
C GLY A 93 -2.81 -3.29 1.64
N MET A 94 -2.93 -2.27 0.80
CA MET A 94 -2.98 -0.87 1.25
C MET A 94 -4.20 -0.52 2.13
N ASP A 95 -5.23 -1.35 2.11
CA ASP A 95 -6.56 -1.08 2.66
C ASP A 95 -6.83 -1.84 3.97
N THR A 96 -5.78 -2.05 4.76
CA THR A 96 -5.85 -2.82 6.00
C THR A 96 -5.51 -1.97 7.23
N PRO A 97 -6.15 -0.81 7.46
CA PRO A 97 -5.83 0.05 8.60
C PRO A 97 -6.14 -0.60 9.96
N GLN A 98 -7.01 -1.61 9.98
CA GLN A 98 -7.44 -2.31 11.19
C GLN A 98 -6.41 -3.27 11.77
N ILE A 99 -5.27 -3.50 11.10
CA ILE A 99 -4.25 -4.42 11.60
C ILE A 99 -3.54 -3.85 12.82
N THR A 100 -3.17 -4.74 13.73
CA THR A 100 -2.32 -4.48 14.89
C THR A 100 -0.94 -5.10 14.70
N PRO A 101 0.10 -4.64 15.43
CA PRO A 101 1.41 -5.28 15.43
C PRO A 101 1.43 -6.67 16.08
N GLU A 102 0.51 -6.93 17.01
CA GLU A 102 0.24 -8.21 17.68
C GLU A 102 -0.61 -9.12 16.79
#